data_AF-A0A352UKU5-F1
#
_entry.id   AF-A0A352UKU5-F1
#
_cell.length_a   1.000
_cell.length_b   1.000
_cell.length_c   1.000
_cell.angle_alpha   90.00
_cell.angle_beta   90.00
_cell.angle_gamma   90.00
#
_symmetry.space_group_name_H-M   'P 1'
#
loop_
_entity.id
_entity.type
_entity.pdbx_description
1 polymer ?
#
loop_
_entity_poly.entity_id
_entity_poly.type
_entity_poly.pdbx_seq_one_letter_code
_entity_poly.pdbx_strand_id
1 'polypeptide(L)'
;MPGVISRGIRAPIIRDGDDIIRIVADAVVAAAVEDGFSLRQRDIVAVTESVVARADGNYASVDDIADDVRRKLGGGTVAVIFPILSRNRFSLCLRGIAAGAKKIILVLSYPSDEVGNR
;
A
#
# COMPACT_ATOMS: atom_id res chain seq x y z
N MET A 1 -17.17 -2.00 -32.03
CA MET A 1 -16.10 -2.70 -31.27
C MET A 1 -15.67 -1.78 -30.14
N PRO A 2 -15.65 -2.23 -28.87
CA PRO A 2 -15.08 -1.43 -27.80
C PRO A 2 -13.60 -1.15 -28.10
N GLY A 3 -13.18 0.11 -27.99
CA GLY A 3 -11.81 0.52 -28.32
C GLY A 3 -10.78 0.00 -27.31
N VAL A 4 -11.13 0.04 -26.02
CA VAL A 4 -10.28 -0.43 -24.91
C VAL A 4 -11.15 -1.22 -23.94
N ILE A 5 -10.64 -2.34 -23.44
CA ILE A 5 -11.30 -3.15 -22.41
C ILE A 5 -10.33 -3.28 -21.23
N SER A 6 -10.82 -2.98 -20.02
CA SER A 6 -10.11 -3.23 -18.76
C SER A 6 -10.89 -4.25 -17.94
N ARG A 7 -10.18 -5.14 -17.25
CA ARG A 7 -10.76 -6.22 -16.44
C ARG A 7 -10.00 -6.36 -15.14
N GLY A 8 -10.73 -6.60 -14.05
CA GLY A 8 -10.13 -7.05 -12.80
C GLY A 8 -9.95 -8.57 -12.82
N ILE A 9 -8.78 -9.06 -12.46
CA ILE A 9 -8.49 -10.50 -12.34
C ILE A 9 -8.32 -10.85 -10.87
N ARG A 10 -9.00 -11.92 -10.44
CA ARG A 10 -8.94 -12.40 -9.07
C ARG A 10 -7.72 -13.31 -8.90
N ALA A 11 -6.75 -12.84 -8.13
CA ALA A 11 -5.59 -13.61 -7.70
C ALA A 11 -5.83 -14.28 -6.32
N PRO A 12 -5.06 -15.31 -5.94
CA PRO A 12 -5.07 -15.84 -4.58
C PRO A 12 -4.56 -14.82 -3.54
N ILE A 13 -4.68 -15.17 -2.25
CA ILE A 13 -4.08 -14.36 -1.18
C ILE A 13 -2.56 -14.46 -1.27
N ILE A 14 -1.92 -13.32 -1.53
CA ILE A 14 -0.46 -13.20 -1.60
C ILE A 14 0.15 -13.16 -0.20
N ARG A 15 1.29 -13.81 -0.05
CA ARG A 15 2.08 -13.94 1.18
C ARG A 15 3.55 -13.64 0.89
N ASP A 16 4.30 -13.41 1.96
CA ASP A 16 5.75 -13.22 1.90
C ASP A 16 6.44 -14.47 1.33
N GLY A 17 7.36 -14.28 0.38
CA GLY A 17 8.08 -15.32 -0.35
C GLY A 17 7.35 -15.92 -1.55
N ASP A 18 6.12 -15.47 -1.86
CA ASP A 18 5.39 -15.96 -3.02
C ASP A 18 6.04 -15.54 -4.35
N ASP A 19 6.05 -16.44 -5.35
CA ASP A 19 6.46 -16.10 -6.71
C ASP A 19 5.36 -15.29 -7.40
N ILE A 20 5.44 -13.97 -7.26
CA ILE A 20 4.40 -13.07 -7.76
C ILE A 20 4.28 -13.08 -9.29
N ILE A 21 5.39 -13.30 -10.00
CA ILE A 21 5.40 -13.35 -11.46
C ILE A 21 4.56 -14.54 -11.93
N ARG A 22 4.83 -15.72 -11.36
CA ARG A 22 4.10 -16.94 -11.68
C ARG A 22 2.63 -16.84 -11.29
N ILE A 23 2.33 -16.36 -10.08
CA ILE A 23 0.94 -16.23 -9.62
C ILE A 23 0.13 -15.32 -10.55
N VAL A 24 0.70 -14.19 -10.96
CA VAL A 24 0.04 -13.25 -11.87
C VAL A 24 -0.16 -13.88 -13.25
N ALA A 25 0.86 -14.53 -13.81
CA ALA A 25 0.76 -15.19 -15.10
C ALA A 25 -0.31 -16.29 -15.10
N ASP A 26 -0.29 -17.16 -14.09
CA ASP A 26 -1.24 -18.27 -13.94
C ASP A 26 -2.67 -17.75 -13.76
N ALA A 27 -2.88 -16.69 -12.95
CA ALA A 27 -4.19 -16.07 -12.75
C ALA A 27 -4.75 -15.43 -14.03
N VAL A 28 -3.90 -14.77 -14.83
CA VAL A 28 -4.30 -14.16 -16.10
C VAL A 28 -4.69 -15.23 -17.12
N VAL A 29 -3.92 -16.31 -17.22
CA VAL A 29 -4.21 -17.43 -18.13
C VAL A 29 -5.48 -18.16 -17.71
N ALA A 30 -5.67 -18.42 -16.41
CA ALA A 30 -6.88 -19.05 -15.89
C ALA A 30 -8.13 -18.19 -16.20
N ALA A 31 -8.08 -16.89 -15.91
CA ALA A 31 -9.19 -15.98 -16.19
C ALA A 31 -9.53 -15.90 -17.69
N ALA A 32 -8.52 -15.94 -18.58
CA ALA A 32 -8.74 -15.96 -20.02
C ALA A 32 -9.56 -17.18 -20.47
N VAL A 33 -9.30 -18.34 -19.86
CA VAL A 33 -10.04 -19.59 -20.11
C VAL A 33 -11.45 -19.53 -19.50
N GLU A 34 -11.56 -19.11 -18.24
CA GLU A 34 -12.82 -19.10 -17.49
C GLU A 34 -13.83 -18.07 -18.04
N ASP A 35 -13.37 -16.87 -18.36
CA ASP A 35 -14.20 -15.76 -18.84
C ASP A 35 -14.30 -15.71 -20.38
N GLY A 36 -13.62 -16.61 -21.09
CA GLY A 36 -13.71 -16.76 -22.54
C GLY A 36 -13.14 -15.59 -23.35
N PHE A 37 -12.02 -15.01 -22.91
CA PHE A 37 -11.31 -13.97 -23.67
C PHE A 37 -9.93 -14.42 -24.13
N SER A 38 -9.47 -13.90 -25.26
CA SER A 38 -8.12 -14.16 -25.76
C SER A 38 -7.17 -13.05 -25.34
N LEU A 39 -6.02 -13.44 -24.79
CA LEU A 39 -4.88 -12.56 -24.64
C LEU A 39 -4.31 -12.23 -26.01
N ARG A 40 -3.93 -10.96 -26.23
CA ARG A 40 -3.43 -10.45 -27.49
C ARG A 40 -2.02 -9.88 -27.33
N GLN A 41 -1.30 -9.81 -28.44
CA GLN A 41 -0.03 -9.12 -28.46
C GLN A 41 -0.23 -7.67 -28.04
N ARG A 42 0.62 -7.20 -27.11
CA ARG A 42 0.58 -5.85 -26.50
C ARG A 42 -0.55 -5.61 -25.50
N ASP A 43 -1.26 -6.65 -25.06
CA ASP A 43 -2.06 -6.53 -23.84
C ASP A 43 -1.16 -6.19 -22.65
N ILE A 44 -1.70 -5.39 -21.73
CA ILE A 44 -0.97 -4.90 -20.54
C ILE A 44 -1.53 -5.61 -19.31
N VAL A 45 -0.65 -6.25 -18.56
CA VAL A 45 -0.95 -6.80 -17.23
C VAL A 45 -0.44 -5.82 -16.19
N ALA A 46 -1.35 -5.32 -15.36
CA ALA A 46 -1.03 -4.42 -14.26
C ALA A 46 -1.17 -5.15 -12.92
N VAL A 47 -0.19 -4.97 -12.04
CA VAL A 47 -0.17 -5.53 -10.69
C VAL A 47 0.01 -4.35 -9.73
N THR A 48 -0.79 -4.32 -8.66
CA THR A 48 -0.64 -3.28 -7.64
C THR A 48 0.68 -3.46 -6.88
N GLU A 49 1.40 -2.38 -6.65
CA GLU A 49 2.66 -2.37 -5.89
C GLU A 49 2.54 -3.06 -4.53
N SER A 50 1.43 -2.87 -3.81
CA SER A 50 1.20 -3.48 -2.50
C SER A 50 1.21 -5.00 -2.50
N VAL A 51 0.88 -5.63 -3.64
CA VAL A 51 0.94 -7.07 -3.82
C VAL A 51 2.38 -7.52 -4.05
N VAL A 52 3.14 -6.78 -4.85
CA VAL A 52 4.57 -7.03 -5.07
C VAL A 52 5.35 -6.87 -3.76
N ALA A 53 5.13 -5.76 -3.04
CA ALA A 53 5.76 -5.52 -1.75
C ALA A 53 5.43 -6.60 -0.71
N ARG A 54 4.23 -7.18 -0.77
CA ARG A 54 3.86 -8.30 0.11
C ARG A 54 4.63 -9.57 -0.21
N ALA A 55 4.76 -9.90 -1.50
CA ALA A 55 5.53 -11.07 -1.95
C ALA A 55 7.02 -10.94 -1.61
N ASP A 56 7.57 -9.73 -1.74
CA ASP A 56 8.97 -9.43 -1.43
C ASP A 56 9.26 -9.26 0.07
N GLY A 57 8.24 -9.38 0.94
CA GLY A 57 8.40 -9.11 2.38
C GLY A 57 8.81 -7.67 2.69
N ASN A 58 8.60 -6.74 1.75
CA ASN A 58 9.12 -5.37 1.80
C ASN A 58 8.21 -4.46 2.62
N TYR A 59 8.27 -4.63 3.94
CA TYR A 59 7.50 -3.86 4.92
C TYR A 59 8.41 -2.95 5.74
N ALA A 60 7.95 -1.71 5.98
CA ALA A 60 8.54 -0.84 6.99
C ALA A 60 7.93 -1.17 8.36
N SER A 61 8.77 -1.52 9.32
CA SER A 61 8.37 -1.69 10.72
C SER A 61 8.18 -0.35 11.42
N VAL A 62 7.60 -0.37 12.62
CA VAL A 62 7.48 0.82 13.48
C VAL A 62 8.86 1.37 13.84
N ASP A 63 9.84 0.49 14.05
CA ASP A 63 11.21 0.87 14.41
C ASP A 63 11.93 1.50 13.21
N ASP A 64 11.73 0.98 11.99
CA ASP A 64 12.28 1.59 10.77
C ASP A 64 11.78 3.04 10.61
N ILE A 65 10.48 3.27 10.86
CA ILE A 65 9.89 4.62 10.81
C ILE A 65 10.51 5.50 11.90
N ALA A 66 10.65 4.99 13.12
CA ALA A 66 11.19 5.75 14.25
C ALA A 66 12.64 6.18 14.00
N ASP A 67 13.48 5.27 13.52
CA ASP A 67 14.88 5.55 13.20
C ASP A 67 15.02 6.51 12.03
N ASP A 68 14.16 6.39 11.01
CA ASP A 68 14.13 7.31 9.89
C ASP A 68 13.70 8.73 10.31
N VAL A 69 12.69 8.84 11.17
CA VAL A 69 12.24 10.13 11.75
C VAL A 69 13.36 10.76 12.58
N ARG A 70 14.03 9.99 13.44
CA ARG A 70 15.14 10.49 14.26
C ARG A 70 16.30 10.96 13.39
N ARG A 71 16.68 10.17 12.38
CA ARG A 71 17.76 10.48 11.44
C ARG A 71 17.46 11.72 10.61
N LYS A 72 16.24 11.86 10.08
CA LYS A 72 15.87 12.96 9.18
C LYS A 72 15.54 14.26 9.91
N LEU A 73 14.93 14.17 11.09
CA LEU A 73 14.34 15.33 11.79
C LEU A 73 15.03 15.64 13.13
N GLY A 74 16.11 14.93 13.47
CA GLY A 74 16.94 15.19 14.65
C GLY A 74 16.32 14.75 15.98
N GLY A 75 15.19 14.05 15.97
CA GLY A 75 14.53 13.50 17.16
C GLY A 75 13.96 14.51 18.15
N GLY A 76 13.85 15.78 17.77
CA GLY A 76 13.31 16.86 18.59
C GLY A 76 11.78 16.94 18.56
N THR A 77 11.26 18.14 18.34
CA THR A 77 9.82 18.36 18.14
C THR A 77 9.48 18.20 16.66
N VAL A 78 8.46 17.41 16.36
CA VAL A 78 7.95 17.20 15.00
C VAL A 78 6.49 17.63 14.93
N ALA A 79 6.11 18.33 13.87
CA ALA A 79 4.71 18.61 13.57
C ALA A 79 4.16 17.57 12.58
N VAL A 80 3.02 16.97 12.91
CA VAL A 80 2.25 16.08 12.04
C VAL A 80 1.02 16.86 11.58
N ILE A 81 1.00 17.25 10.31
CA ILE A 81 0.04 18.21 9.78
C ILE A 81 -0.99 17.50 8.91
N PHE A 82 -2.26 17.71 9.22
CA PHE A 82 -3.44 17.17 8.52
C PHE A 82 -3.33 15.67 8.19
N PRO A 83 -2.98 14.80 9.16
CA PRO A 83 -2.94 13.38 8.90
C PRO A 83 -4.35 12.84 8.66
N ILE A 84 -4.44 11.76 7.87
CA ILE A 84 -5.67 10.99 7.80
C ILE A 84 -5.82 10.20 9.10
N LEU A 85 -6.75 10.61 9.96
CA LEU A 85 -7.06 9.89 11.18
C LEU A 85 -7.75 8.56 10.82
N SER A 86 -6.97 7.48 10.75
CA SER A 86 -7.47 6.13 10.54
C SER A 86 -6.82 5.20 11.54
N ARG A 87 -7.65 4.51 12.34
CA ARG A 87 -7.18 3.47 13.27
C ARG A 87 -6.41 2.36 12.54
N ASN A 88 -6.82 2.03 11.31
CA ASN A 88 -6.24 0.91 10.56
C ASN A 88 -5.03 1.30 9.71
N ARG A 89 -4.94 2.57 9.29
CA ARG A 89 -3.88 3.01 8.35
C ARG A 89 -2.84 3.92 8.97
N PHE A 90 -3.24 4.77 9.92
CA PHE A 90 -2.35 5.81 10.43
C PHE A 90 -1.80 5.51 11.83
N SER A 91 -2.46 4.66 12.62
CA SER A 91 -2.01 4.35 13.99
C SER A 91 -0.57 3.80 14.05
N LEU A 92 -0.18 2.94 13.12
CA LEU A 92 1.17 2.39 13.02
C LEU A 92 2.19 3.47 12.62
N CYS A 93 1.86 4.29 11.62
CA CYS A 93 2.71 5.41 11.21
C CYS A 93 2.91 6.42 12.35
N LEU A 94 1.83 6.81 13.04
CA LEU A 94 1.90 7.72 14.17
C LEU A 94 2.72 7.13 15.33
N ARG A 95 2.61 5.82 15.58
CA ARG A 95 3.43 5.13 16.59
C ARG A 95 4.92 5.24 16.25
N GLY A 96 5.30 4.99 14.99
CA GLY A 96 6.69 5.14 14.54
C GLY A 96 7.19 6.57 14.66
N ILE A 97 6.39 7.55 14.21
CA ILE A 97 6.72 8.97 14.33
C ILE A 97 6.90 9.37 15.79
N ALA A 98 6.04 8.89 16.69
CA ALA A 98 6.13 9.17 18.13
C ALA A 98 7.37 8.55 18.77
N ALA A 99 7.77 7.34 18.37
CA ALA A 99 8.99 6.72 18.84
C ALA A 99 10.27 7.43 18.33
N GLY A 100 10.17 8.12 17.20
CA GLY A 100 11.26 8.87 16.59
C GLY A 100 11.46 10.30 17.12
N ALA A 101 10.52 10.86 17.89
CA ALA A 101 10.51 12.28 18.30
C ALA A 101 10.24 12.47 19.79
N LYS A 102 10.84 13.50 20.41
CA LYS A 102 10.59 13.85 21.82
C LYS A 102 9.21 14.48 22.04
N LYS A 103 8.69 15.20 21.05
CA LYS A 103 7.40 15.88 21.11
C LYS A 103 6.72 15.87 19.75
N ILE A 104 5.43 15.56 19.72
CA ILE A 104 4.59 15.71 18.53
C ILE A 104 3.66 16.91 18.71
N ILE A 105 3.59 17.75 17.68
CA ILE A 105 2.52 18.73 17.49
C ILE A 105 1.59 18.19 16.41
N LEU A 106 0.38 17.77 16.81
CA LEU A 106 -0.61 17.24 15.87
C LEU A 106 -1.53 18.39 15.42
N VAL A 107 -1.53 18.69 14.11
CA VAL A 107 -2.37 19.75 13.53
C VAL A 107 -3.50 19.08 12.75
N LEU A 108 -4.73 19.31 13.20
CA LEU A 108 -5.95 18.76 12.60
C LEU A 108 -6.69 19.85 11.83
N SER A 109 -7.44 19.45 10.80
CA SER A 109 -8.25 20.36 9.99
C SER A 109 -9.64 20.56 10.60
N TYR A 110 -10.16 21.78 10.55
CA TYR A 110 -11.55 22.12 10.90
C TYR A 110 -12.29 22.58 9.62
N PRO A 111 -13.57 22.23 9.38
CA PRO A 111 -14.53 21.59 10.30
C PRO A 111 -14.53 20.05 10.30
N SER A 112 -13.65 19.40 9.54
CA SER A 112 -13.50 17.94 9.58
C SER A 112 -12.04 17.54 9.53
N ASP A 113 -11.66 16.71 10.50
CA ASP A 113 -10.34 16.12 10.74
C ASP A 113 -10.32 14.60 10.47
N GLU A 114 -11.48 13.98 10.28
CA GLU A 114 -11.62 12.57 9.93
C GLU A 114 -12.26 12.38 8.54
N VAL A 115 -11.47 11.85 7.60
CA VAL A 115 -11.97 11.23 6.35
C VAL A 115 -11.71 9.72 6.30
N GLY A 116 -11.11 9.17 7.36
CA GLY A 116 -10.65 7.78 7.41
C GLY A 116 -11.76 6.81 7.82
N ASN A 117 -11.99 5.75 7.01
CA ASN A 117 -13.01 4.70 7.17
C ASN A 117 -14.48 5.14 6.95
N ARG A 118 -14.75 5.95 5.91
CA ARG A 118 -16.03 5.84 5.21
C ARG A 118 -16.01 4.65 4.24
#